data_AF-A0A969XNP0-F1
#
_entry.id   AF-A0A969XNP0-F1
#
_cell.length_a   1.000
_cell.length_b   1.000
_cell.length_c   1.000
_cell.angle_alpha   90.00
_cell.angle_beta   90.00
_cell.angle_gamma   90.00
#
_symmetry.space_group_name_H-M   'P 1'
#
loop_
_entity.id
_entity.type
_entity.pdbx_description
1 polymer ?
#
loop_
_entity_poly.entity_id
_entity_poly.type
_entity_poly.pdbx_seq_one_letter_code
_entity_poly.pdbx_strand_id
1 'polypeptide(L)' 'CRMLHTLHTGRVTTKPAAARWAVQELAHRWVGLIERAWAERPNTWANVHLPADPEAAQGAKAFIRYALERARREPAGGR' A
#
# COMPACT_ATOMS: atom_id res chain seq x y z
N CYS A 1 2.27 -0.67 -1.31
CA CYS A 1 3.53 -0.54 -0.51
C CYS A 1 4.80 -0.80 -1.32
N ARG A 2 5.02 -1.96 -1.95
CA ARG A 2 6.29 -2.26 -2.68
C ARG A 2 6.71 -1.18 -3.69
N MET A 3 5.79 -0.73 -4.55
CA MET A 3 6.09 0.34 -5.51
C MET A 3 6.57 1.62 -4.83
N LEU A 4 5.90 2.05 -3.75
CA LEU A 4 6.29 3.24 -2.99
C LEU A 4 7.65 3.08 -2.30
N HIS A 5 7.93 1.91 -1.73
CA HIS A 5 9.24 1.61 -1.17
C HIS A 5 10.33 1.70 -2.24
N THR A 6 10.09 1.12 -3.42
CA THR A 6 11.05 1.14 -4.52
C THR A 6 11.28 2.55 -5.06
N LEU A 7 10.23 3.37 -5.20
CA LEU A 7 10.38 4.79 -5.53
C LEU A 7 11.27 5.50 -4.50
N HIS A 8 10.99 5.30 -3.21
CA HIS A 8 11.71 5.99 -2.14
C HIS A 8 13.17 5.55 -1.97
N THR A 9 13.49 4.28 -2.22
CA THR A 9 14.79 3.68 -1.87
C THR A 9 15.63 3.23 -3.06
N GLY A 10 15.06 3.20 -4.27
CA GLY A 10 15.66 2.57 -5.44
C GLY A 10 15.75 1.03 -5.37
N ARG A 11 15.23 0.39 -4.31
CA ARG A 11 15.40 -1.06 -4.07
C ARG A 11 14.07 -1.81 -4.08
N VAL A 12 14.08 -3.00 -4.69
CA VAL A 12 12.96 -3.94 -4.65
C VAL A 12 13.04 -4.77 -3.37
N THR A 13 11.91 -4.95 -2.69
CA THR A 13 11.82 -5.75 -1.47
C THR A 13 10.57 -6.64 -1.48
N THR A 14 10.43 -7.48 -0.46
CA THR A 14 9.30 -8.40 -0.29
C THR A 14 8.03 -7.64 0.13
N LYS A 15 6.85 -8.25 -0.06
CA LYS A 15 5.57 -7.70 0.42
C LYS A 15 5.57 -7.40 1.94
N PRO A 16 5.98 -8.31 2.85
CA PRO A 16 6.00 -8.02 4.29
C PRO A 16 6.97 -6.90 4.67
N ALA A 17 8.16 -6.85 4.07
CA ALA A 17 9.13 -5.80 4.34
C ALA A 17 8.59 -4.42 3.90
N ALA A 18 8.01 -4.34 2.70
CA ALA A 18 7.42 -3.10 2.21
C ALA A 18 6.19 -2.65 3.02
N ALA A 19 5.38 -3.58 3.54
CA ALA A 19 4.24 -3.25 4.39
C ALA A 19 4.69 -2.64 5.72
N ARG A 20 5.67 -3.26 6.39
CA ARG A 20 6.27 -2.73 7.63
C ARG A 20 6.90 -1.36 7.44
N TRP A 21 7.69 -1.19 6.38
CA TRP A 21 8.24 0.11 6.00
C TRP A 21 7.13 1.15 5.78
N ALA A 22 6.05 0.79 5.08
CA ALA A 22 4.99 1.73 4.76
C ALA A 22 4.20 2.19 6.00
N VAL A 23 4.07 1.35 7.02
CA VAL A 23 3.47 1.73 8.32
C VAL A 23 4.34 2.74 9.07
N GLN A 24 5.67 2.65 8.92
CA GLN A 24 6.62 3.53 9.60
C GLN A 24 6.81 4.87 8.86
N GLU A 25 6.83 4.84 7.52
CA GLU A 25 7.30 5.97 6.70
C GLU A 25 6.17 6.74 5.99
N LEU A 26 4.98 6.17 5.86
CA LEU A 26 3.84 6.87 5.24
C LEU A 26 2.99 7.59 6.30
N ALA A 27 2.25 8.60 5.85
CA ALA A 27 1.33 9.35 6.72
C ALA A 27 0.40 8.41 7.51
N HIS A 28 0.18 8.74 8.80
CA HIS A 28 -0.57 7.93 9.76
C HIS A 28 -1.93 7.43 9.24
N ARG A 29 -2.59 8.20 8.38
CA ARG A 29 -3.88 7.86 7.76
C ARG A 29 -3.88 6.54 6.97
N TRP A 30 -2.72 6.04 6.57
CA TRP A 30 -2.59 4.81 5.78
C TRP A 30 -2.34 3.57 6.62
N VAL A 31 -1.95 3.71 7.89
CA VAL A 31 -1.55 2.61 8.77
C VAL A 31 -2.67 1.58 8.89
N GLY A 32 -3.87 2.01 9.30
CA GLY A 32 -5.01 1.10 9.48
C GLY A 32 -5.39 0.34 8.20
N LEU A 33 -5.32 1.00 7.04
CA LEU A 33 -5.59 0.34 5.74
C LEU A 33 -4.53 -0.73 5.43
N ILE A 34 -3.26 -0.46 5.68
CA ILE A 34 -2.15 -1.38 5.39
C ILE A 34 -2.19 -2.57 6.36
N GLU A 35 -2.42 -2.32 7.63
CA GLU A 35 -2.52 -3.36 8.66
C GLU A 35 -3.68 -4.30 8.39
N ARG A 36 -4.87 -3.75 8.08
CA ARG A 36 -6.03 -4.56 7.67
C ARG A 36 -5.73 -5.42 6.44
N ALA A 37 -5.19 -4.80 5.39
CA ALA A 37 -4.84 -5.54 4.17
C ALA A 37 -3.76 -6.62 4.40
N TRP A 38 -2.94 -6.46 5.43
CA TRP A 38 -1.97 -7.48 5.84
C TRP A 38 -2.63 -8.59 6.65
N ALA A 39 -3.53 -8.26 7.58
CA ALA A 39 -4.26 -9.21 8.41
C ALA A 39 -5.18 -10.15 7.60
N GLU A 40 -5.70 -9.70 6.46
CA GLU A 40 -6.54 -10.51 5.57
C GLU A 40 -5.73 -11.53 4.71
N ARG A 41 -4.40 -11.39 4.64
CA ARG A 41 -3.51 -12.25 3.80
C ARG A 41 -3.56 -13.75 4.09
N PRO A 42 -3.64 -14.22 5.35
CA PRO A 42 -3.66 -15.66 5.64
C PRO A 42 -4.82 -16.39 4.98
N ASN A 43 -5.93 -15.68 4.71
CA ASN A 43 -7.09 -16.26 4.04
C ASN A 43 -7.81 -15.27 3.12
N THR A 44 -7.09 -14.77 2.11
CA THR A 44 -7.65 -13.82 1.13
C THR A 44 -8.85 -14.36 0.34
N TRP A 45 -9.04 -15.68 0.30
CA TRP A 45 -10.15 -16.31 -0.43
C TRP A 45 -11.44 -16.39 0.38
N ALA A 46 -11.40 -16.29 1.70
CA ALA A 46 -12.59 -16.41 2.55
C ALA A 46 -13.67 -15.38 2.21
N ASN A 47 -13.26 -14.20 1.77
CA ASN A 47 -14.16 -13.05 1.65
C ASN A 47 -14.51 -12.69 0.20
N VAL A 48 -14.09 -13.49 -0.79
CA VAL A 48 -14.28 -13.14 -2.22
C VAL A 48 -15.73 -13.17 -2.67
N HIS A 49 -16.60 -13.91 -1.96
CA HIS A 49 -18.03 -13.98 -2.21
C HIS A 49 -18.83 -12.91 -1.46
N LEU A 50 -18.17 -12.19 -0.53
CA LEU A 50 -18.82 -11.15 0.25
C LEU A 50 -18.74 -9.81 -0.49
N PRO A 51 -19.72 -8.92 -0.28
CA PRO A 51 -19.60 -7.55 -0.76
C PRO A 51 -18.34 -6.89 -0.17
N ALA A 52 -17.64 -6.11 -0.99
CA ALA A 52 -16.53 -5.31 -0.50
C ALA A 52 -17.05 -4.27 0.51
N ASP A 53 -16.31 -4.09 1.61
CA ASP A 53 -16.54 -2.99 2.54
C ASP A 53 -16.35 -1.64 1.80
N PRO A 54 -17.39 -0.80 1.71
CA PRO A 54 -17.33 0.46 0.97
C PRO A 54 -16.24 1.41 1.48
N GLU A 55 -16.02 1.47 2.79
CA GLU A 55 -15.02 2.36 3.38
C GLU A 55 -13.60 1.87 3.04
N ALA A 56 -13.37 0.57 3.18
CA ALA A 56 -12.10 -0.05 2.79
C ALA A 56 -11.81 0.16 1.29
N ALA A 57 -12.82 -0.01 0.44
CA ALA A 57 -12.70 0.19 -0.99
C ALA A 57 -12.39 1.66 -1.33
N GLN A 58 -13.01 2.62 -0.65
CA GLN A 58 -12.71 4.04 -0.81
C GLN A 58 -11.28 4.37 -0.34
N GLY A 59 -10.87 3.83 0.81
CA GLY A 59 -9.51 3.96 1.34
C GLY A 59 -8.46 3.40 0.39
N ALA A 60 -8.70 2.22 -0.18
CA ALA A 60 -7.84 1.62 -1.19
C ALA A 60 -7.72 2.50 -2.44
N LYS A 61 -8.84 3.04 -2.96
CA LYS A 61 -8.83 3.97 -4.10
C LYS A 61 -8.03 5.25 -3.79
N ALA A 62 -8.15 5.80 -2.58
CA ALA A 62 -7.40 6.96 -2.14
C ALA A 62 -5.89 6.65 -2.04
N PHE A 63 -5.53 5.49 -1.51
CA PHE A 63 -4.15 5.04 -1.42
C PHE A 63 -3.51 4.83 -2.80
N ILE A 64 -4.25 4.26 -3.75
CA ILE A 64 -3.80 4.12 -5.14
C ILE A 64 -3.53 5.50 -5.76
N ARG A 65 -4.45 6.46 -5.60
CA ARG A 65 -4.25 7.84 -6.08
C ARG A 65 -3.00 8.49 -5.49
N TYR A 66 -2.82 8.37 -4.17
CA TYR A 66 -1.61 8.83 -3.48
C TYR A 66 -0.33 8.21 -4.07
N ALA A 67 -0.33 6.90 -4.31
CA ALA A 67 0.83 6.22 -4.90
C ALA A 67 1.15 6.72 -6.32
N LEU A 68 0.12 6.92 -7.15
CA LEU A 68 0.26 7.47 -8.50
C LEU A 68 0.77 8.91 -8.50
N GLU A 69 0.25 9.75 -7.59
CA GLU A 69 0.72 11.14 -7.44
C GLU A 69 2.18 11.18 -7.03
N ARG A 70 2.61 10.31 -6.12
CA ARG A 70 4.00 10.22 -5.70
C ARG A 70 4.91 9.74 -6.82
N ALA A 71 4.48 8.73 -7.59
CA ALA A 71 5.21 8.23 -8.75
C ALA A 71 5.37 9.28 -9.86
N ARG A 72 4.41 10.21 -10.03
CA ARG A 72 4.54 11.30 -11.00
C ARG A 72 5.52 12.40 -10.56
N ARG A 73 5.68 12.61 -9.25
CA ARG A 73 6.54 13.65 -8.69
C ARG A 73 8.01 13.26 -8.67
N GLU A 74 8.30 11.96 -8.59
CA GLU A 74 9.67 11.45 -8.68
C GLU A 74 9.91 10.94 -10.11
N PRO A 75 10.69 11.65 -10.94
CA PRO A 75 11.01 11.16 -12.27
C PRO A 75 11.78 9.83 -12.17
N ALA A 76 11.52 8.92 -13.11
CA ALA A 76 12.26 7.67 -13.24
C ALA A 76 13.75 7.98 -13.53
N GLY A 77 14.57 8.11 -12.49
CA GLY A 77 16.02 8.35 -12.62
C GLY A 77 16.67 9.28 -11.59
N GLY A 78 16.29 9.20 -10.30
CA GLY A 78 16.85 10.04 -9.25
C GLY A 78 17.94 9.40 -8.40
N ARG A 79 19.18 9.40 -8.92
CA ARG A 79 20.49 8.95 -8.37
C ARG A 79 20.81 7.46 -8.45
#